data_AF-A0A412MVK3-F1
#
_entry.id   AF-A0A412MVK3-F1
#
_cell.length_a   1.000
_cell.length_b   1.000
_cell.length_c   1.000
_cell.angle_alpha   90.00
_cell.angle_beta   90.00
_cell.angle_gamma   90.00
#
_symmetry.space_group_name_H-M   'P 1'
#
loop_
_entity.id
_entity.type
_entity.pdbx_description
1 polymer ?
#
loop_
_entity_poly.entity_id
_entity_poly.type
_entity_poly.pdbx_seq_one_letter_code
_entity_poly.pdbx_strand_id
1 'polypeptide(L)'
;SSAGTSVTAGENLTGNTRSGSASFTQKNSGKLVSVSLSQEKVTINTITFKPWDTYTGYDVTTEYPLASDINITLKGTHRYNNGGPDIDEDFTETFSLRKGDTESAYYYDQMDLWLTVYEIVSISPERDGSYRYVVKIEEYSN
;
A
#
# COMPACT_ATOMS: atom_id res chain seq x y z
N SER A 1 -21.07 -34.55 23.17
CA SER A 1 -20.59 -33.15 23.16
C SER A 1 -19.09 -33.18 22.91
N SER A 2 -18.60 -32.67 21.78
CA SER A 2 -17.16 -32.45 21.58
C SER A 2 -16.88 -30.97 21.78
N ALA A 3 -16.31 -30.64 22.93
CA ALA A 3 -15.63 -29.37 23.10
C ALA A 3 -14.41 -29.34 22.16
N GLY A 4 -14.30 -28.30 21.33
CA GLY A 4 -12.99 -27.78 20.91
C GLY A 4 -12.30 -28.40 19.68
N THR A 5 -12.95 -28.43 18.51
CA THR A 5 -12.19 -28.48 17.24
C THR A 5 -12.53 -27.26 16.42
N SER A 6 -11.63 -26.28 16.39
CA SER A 6 -11.70 -25.12 15.51
C SER A 6 -10.79 -25.34 14.31
N VAL A 7 -11.27 -24.94 13.13
CA VAL A 7 -10.45 -24.82 11.92
C VAL A 7 -10.32 -23.33 11.65
N THR A 8 -9.09 -22.81 11.68
CA THR A 8 -8.78 -21.43 11.32
C THR A 8 -8.02 -21.43 10.00
N ALA A 9 -8.35 -20.47 9.15
CA ALA A 9 -7.62 -20.24 7.90
C ALA A 9 -7.13 -18.80 7.90
N GLY A 10 -5.87 -18.59 7.51
CA GLY A 10 -5.34 -17.25 7.26
C GLY A 10 -5.98 -16.65 6.01
N GLU A 11 -6.20 -15.34 6.04
CA GLU A 11 -6.74 -14.59 4.92
C GLU A 11 -5.80 -14.61 3.71
N ASN A 12 -6.37 -14.65 2.50
CA ASN A 12 -5.61 -14.53 1.26
C ASN A 12 -5.26 -13.07 0.94
N LEU A 13 -4.02 -12.66 1.22
CA LEU A 13 -3.53 -11.29 0.98
C LEU A 13 -2.76 -11.13 -0.35
N THR A 14 -3.05 -11.97 -1.34
CA THR A 14 -2.30 -11.98 -2.61
C THR A 14 -3.18 -11.81 -3.83
N GLY A 15 -2.54 -11.42 -4.95
CA GLY A 15 -3.19 -11.26 -6.24
C GLY A 15 -3.70 -12.56 -6.90
N ASN A 16 -3.61 -13.69 -6.22
CA ASN A 16 -4.05 -15.00 -6.70
C ASN A 16 -5.11 -15.59 -5.77
N THR A 17 -6.18 -16.16 -6.34
CA THR A 17 -7.19 -16.93 -5.60
C THR A 17 -6.52 -18.15 -4.97
N ARG A 18 -6.93 -18.51 -3.75
CA ARG A 18 -6.41 -19.68 -3.03
C ARG A 18 -7.53 -20.56 -2.54
N SER A 19 -7.35 -21.87 -2.67
CA SER A 19 -8.27 -22.86 -2.12
C SER A 19 -7.51 -23.87 -1.27
N GLY A 20 -8.15 -24.36 -0.21
CA GLY A 20 -7.60 -25.40 0.64
C GLY A 20 -8.68 -26.26 1.25
N SER A 21 -8.32 -27.47 1.66
CA SER A 21 -9.22 -28.39 2.34
C SER A 21 -8.54 -29.05 3.54
N ALA A 22 -9.27 -29.18 4.64
CA ALA A 22 -8.87 -29.95 5.80
C ALA A 22 -9.84 -31.12 5.98
N SER A 23 -9.29 -32.32 6.18
CA SER A 23 -10.07 -33.55 6.32
C SER A 23 -9.73 -34.25 7.63
N PHE A 24 -10.75 -34.65 8.36
CA PHE A 24 -10.65 -35.37 9.63
C PHE A 24 -11.39 -36.70 9.55
N THR A 25 -10.68 -37.79 9.83
CA THR A 25 -11.25 -39.14 9.89
C THR A 25 -11.36 -39.58 11.34
N GLN A 26 -12.57 -39.90 11.80
CA GLN A 26 -12.77 -40.44 13.13
C GLN A 26 -12.26 -41.89 13.19
N LYS A 27 -11.15 -42.10 13.90
CA LYS A 27 -10.47 -43.40 14.03
C LYS A 27 -11.40 -44.59 14.27
N ASN A 28 -12.36 -44.45 15.18
CA ASN A 28 -13.19 -45.57 15.63
C ASN A 28 -14.39 -45.88 14.71
N SER A 29 -14.79 -44.96 13.84
CA SER A 29 -15.95 -45.15 12.94
C SER A 29 -15.59 -45.08 11.46
N GLY A 30 -14.38 -44.64 11.13
CA GLY A 30 -13.96 -44.35 9.75
C GLY A 30 -14.68 -43.17 9.11
N LYS A 31 -15.57 -42.47 9.82
CA LYS A 31 -16.33 -41.34 9.27
C LYS A 31 -15.39 -40.18 8.97
N LEU A 32 -15.53 -39.64 7.77
CA LEU A 32 -14.77 -38.49 7.27
C LEU A 32 -15.61 -37.22 7.37
N VAL A 33 -15.01 -36.15 7.87
CA VAL A 33 -15.51 -34.78 7.69
C VAL A 33 -14.45 -34.02 6.91
N SER A 34 -14.87 -33.28 5.89
CA SER A 34 -13.98 -32.39 5.13
C SER A 34 -14.54 -30.99 5.13
N VAL A 35 -13.67 -30.01 5.31
CA VAL A 35 -13.95 -28.59 5.20
C VAL A 35 -13.10 -28.05 4.06
N SER A 36 -13.74 -27.42 3.09
CA SER A 36 -13.05 -26.76 1.97
C SER A 36 -13.33 -25.26 2.02
N LEU A 37 -12.32 -24.45 1.75
CA LEU A 37 -12.40 -23.00 1.69
C LEU A 37 -11.78 -22.53 0.38
N SER A 38 -12.52 -21.70 -0.36
CA SER A 38 -12.00 -20.91 -1.47
C SER A 38 -12.00 -19.44 -1.05
N GLN A 39 -10.87 -18.77 -1.25
CA GLN A 39 -10.68 -17.37 -0.96
C GLN A 39 -10.30 -16.65 -2.25
N GLU A 40 -11.09 -15.67 -2.64
CA GLU A 40 -10.80 -14.83 -3.80
C GLU A 40 -9.48 -14.07 -3.64
N LYS A 41 -8.92 -13.65 -4.77
CA LYS A 41 -7.74 -12.76 -4.77
C LYS A 41 -8.08 -11.39 -4.20
N VAL A 42 -7.05 -10.71 -3.70
CA VAL A 42 -7.09 -9.28 -3.39
C VAL A 42 -6.49 -8.51 -4.56
N THR A 43 -7.12 -7.40 -4.94
CA THR A 43 -6.56 -6.44 -5.89
C THR A 43 -5.46 -5.64 -5.18
N ILE A 44 -4.23 -5.75 -5.67
CA ILE A 44 -3.13 -4.93 -5.18
C ILE A 44 -3.15 -3.64 -6.01
N ASN A 45 -3.35 -2.51 -5.36
CA ASN A 45 -3.30 -1.21 -6.00
C ASN A 45 -1.99 -0.52 -5.60
N THR A 46 -1.10 -0.38 -6.57
CA THR A 46 0.16 0.34 -6.37
C THR A 46 -0.09 1.83 -6.50
N ILE A 47 0.31 2.57 -5.47
CA ILE A 47 0.33 4.04 -5.42
C ILE A 47 1.78 4.45 -5.70
N THR A 48 2.00 5.13 -6.82
CA THR A 48 3.33 5.50 -7.27
C THR A 48 3.54 6.98 -7.07
N PHE A 49 4.54 7.34 -6.26
CA PHE A 49 5.06 8.70 -6.14
C PHE A 49 6.20 8.86 -7.14
N LYS A 50 6.01 9.77 -8.09
CA LYS A 50 7.01 10.10 -9.10
C LYS A 50 7.51 11.53 -8.86
N PRO A 51 8.79 11.71 -8.49
CA PRO A 51 9.33 13.05 -8.29
C PRO A 51 9.38 13.82 -9.62
N TRP A 52 9.18 15.13 -9.57
CA TRP A 52 9.36 15.99 -10.76
C TRP A 52 10.83 16.28 -11.06
N ASP A 53 11.07 16.62 -12.32
CA ASP A 53 12.39 16.93 -12.89
C ASP A 53 12.86 18.36 -12.62
N THR A 54 11.92 19.26 -12.36
CA THR A 54 12.14 20.72 -12.36
C THR A 54 11.63 21.42 -11.12
N TYR A 55 10.95 20.69 -10.23
CA TYR A 55 10.38 21.21 -8.99
C TYR A 55 10.45 20.15 -7.89
N THR A 56 10.55 20.61 -6.64
CA THR A 56 10.31 19.78 -5.48
C THR A 56 8.81 19.42 -5.42
N GLY A 57 8.45 18.21 -5.85
CA GLY A 57 7.06 17.72 -5.80
C GLY A 57 6.92 16.28 -6.32
N TYR A 58 5.70 15.76 -6.27
CA TYR A 58 5.36 14.43 -6.80
C TYR A 58 4.07 14.44 -7.61
N ASP A 59 4.09 13.70 -8.71
CA ASP A 59 2.87 13.08 -9.23
C ASP A 59 2.60 11.81 -8.45
N VAL A 60 1.36 11.65 -8.02
CA VAL A 60 0.87 10.45 -7.35
C VAL A 60 -0.15 9.79 -8.25
N THR A 61 0.18 8.60 -8.73
CA THR A 61 -0.70 7.81 -9.59
C THR A 61 -1.07 6.50 -8.91
N THR A 62 -2.26 5.99 -9.19
CA THR A 62 -2.72 4.71 -8.67
C THR A 62 -3.09 3.79 -9.82
N GLU A 63 -2.74 2.50 -9.76
CA GLU A 63 -3.11 1.54 -10.81
C GLU A 63 -4.63 1.36 -10.97
N TYR A 64 -5.39 1.53 -9.89
CA TYR A 64 -6.85 1.48 -9.86
C TYR A 64 -7.42 2.64 -9.04
N PRO A 65 -8.65 3.10 -9.30
CA PRO A 65 -9.30 4.08 -8.44
C PRO A 65 -9.29 3.65 -6.98
N LEU A 66 -8.96 4.57 -6.07
CA LEU A 66 -8.91 4.27 -4.63
C LEU A 66 -10.30 3.84 -4.10
N ALA A 67 -10.36 2.76 -3.33
CA ALA A 67 -11.63 2.27 -2.76
C ALA A 67 -12.04 3.05 -1.50
N SER A 68 -11.07 3.68 -0.83
CA SER A 68 -11.20 4.48 0.39
C SER A 68 -10.32 5.74 0.33
N ASP A 69 -10.55 6.68 1.24
CA ASP A 69 -9.56 7.72 1.53
C ASP A 69 -8.30 7.05 2.12
N ILE A 70 -7.11 7.51 1.72
CA ILE A 70 -5.83 6.95 2.14
C ILE A 70 -4.91 8.07 2.60
N ASN A 71 -4.24 7.84 3.72
CA ASN A 71 -3.14 8.68 4.20
C ASN A 71 -1.82 7.93 4.08
N ILE A 72 -0.81 8.57 3.50
CA ILE A 72 0.52 8.02 3.32
C ILE A 72 1.52 8.95 3.99
N THR A 73 2.28 8.44 4.95
CA THR A 73 3.33 9.21 5.62
C THR A 73 4.69 8.81 5.07
N LEU A 74 5.49 9.79 4.65
CA LEU A 74 6.83 9.61 4.08
C LEU A 74 7.86 10.43 4.87
N LYS A 75 9.12 9.99 4.86
CA LYS A 75 10.28 10.83 5.21
C LYS A 75 11.24 10.95 4.06
N GLY A 76 11.74 12.16 3.88
CA GLY A 76 12.69 12.45 2.84
C GLY A 76 13.47 13.72 3.16
N THR A 77 14.24 14.13 2.18
CA THR A 77 14.96 15.40 2.17
C THR A 77 14.56 16.13 0.91
N HIS A 78 14.19 17.40 1.04
CA HIS A 78 14.03 18.29 -0.09
C HIS A 78 15.16 19.31 -0.09
N ARG A 79 15.80 19.51 -1.25
CA ARG A 79 16.81 20.56 -1.40
C ARG A 79 16.14 21.76 -2.02
N TYR A 80 16.36 22.94 -1.42
CA TYR A 80 15.85 24.18 -1.97
C TYR A 80 16.77 25.44 -1.92
N ASN A 81 16.46 26.50 -2.68
CA ASN A 81 17.21 27.72 -2.95
C ASN A 81 16.24 28.91 -2.97
N ASN A 82 16.30 29.70 -1.90
CA ASN A 82 15.46 30.88 -1.73
C ASN A 82 16.24 32.17 -2.05
N GLY A 83 16.97 32.19 -3.17
CA GLY A 83 17.84 33.32 -3.56
C GLY A 83 19.17 33.35 -2.81
N GLY A 84 19.64 32.19 -2.35
CA GLY A 84 20.84 32.01 -1.52
C GLY A 84 21.58 30.71 -1.85
N PRO A 85 22.43 30.21 -0.93
CA PRO A 85 22.99 28.86 -1.09
C PRO A 85 21.88 27.81 -0.98
N ASP A 86 22.10 26.66 -1.61
CA ASP A 86 21.19 25.52 -1.51
C ASP A 86 21.07 25.03 -0.05
N ILE A 87 19.86 24.70 0.35
CA ILE A 87 19.46 24.26 1.69
C ILE A 87 18.91 22.84 1.56
N ASP A 88 19.40 21.91 2.39
CA ASP A 88 18.78 20.60 2.56
C ASP A 88 17.90 20.63 3.81
N GLU A 89 16.63 20.25 3.68
CA GLU A 89 15.71 20.13 4.80
C GLU A 89 15.08 18.74 4.81
N ASP A 90 15.11 18.08 5.97
CA ASP A 90 14.41 16.82 6.17
C ASP A 90 12.93 17.07 6.45
N PHE A 91 12.07 16.24 5.88
CA PHE A 91 10.64 16.31 6.11
C PHE A 91 10.07 14.97 6.62
N THR A 92 8.95 15.07 7.32
CA THR A 92 8.07 13.95 7.63
C THR A 92 6.64 14.42 7.41
N GLU A 93 6.01 13.96 6.33
CA GLU A 93 4.74 14.51 5.87
C GLU A 93 3.74 13.42 5.54
N THR A 94 2.46 13.77 5.69
CA THR A 94 1.34 12.88 5.39
C THR A 94 0.54 13.43 4.21
N PHE A 95 0.45 12.62 3.17
CA PHE A 95 -0.29 12.89 1.93
C PHE A 95 -1.64 12.20 2.01
N SER A 96 -2.72 12.95 1.73
CA SER A 96 -4.10 12.45 1.82
C SER A 96 -4.72 12.33 0.43
N LEU A 97 -4.90 11.10 -0.03
CA LEU A 97 -5.56 10.78 -1.30
C LEU A 97 -7.05 10.48 -1.05
N ARG A 98 -7.92 10.88 -1.96
CA ARG A 98 -9.36 10.68 -1.83
C ARG A 98 -9.82 9.42 -2.54
N LYS A 99 -10.88 8.83 -1.99
CA LYS A 99 -11.60 7.76 -2.65
C LYS A 99 -11.97 8.15 -4.09
N GLY A 100 -11.68 7.26 -5.02
CA GLY A 100 -11.95 7.42 -6.44
C GLY A 100 -10.84 8.11 -7.23
N ASP A 101 -9.85 8.69 -6.55
CA ASP A 101 -8.70 9.30 -7.23
C ASP A 101 -7.91 8.23 -8.00
N THR A 102 -7.43 8.62 -9.18
CA THR A 102 -6.45 7.86 -9.97
C THR A 102 -5.12 8.60 -10.12
N GLU A 103 -5.15 9.91 -9.91
CA GLU A 103 -4.03 10.82 -10.07
C GLU A 103 -4.20 12.01 -9.11
N SER A 104 -3.09 12.49 -8.56
CA SER A 104 -3.02 13.69 -7.71
C SER A 104 -1.60 14.26 -7.82
N ALA A 105 -1.46 15.55 -7.54
CA ALA A 105 -0.16 16.20 -7.58
C ALA A 105 0.08 16.97 -6.29
N TYR A 106 1.29 16.88 -5.76
CA TYR A 106 1.73 17.55 -4.54
C TYR A 106 2.94 18.41 -4.85
N TYR A 107 2.82 19.70 -4.54
CA TYR A 107 3.79 20.74 -4.88
C TYR A 107 4.35 21.34 -3.59
N TYR A 108 5.67 21.54 -3.54
CA TYR A 108 6.30 22.45 -2.60
C TYR A 108 6.50 23.81 -3.29
N ASP A 109 6.17 24.90 -2.61
CA ASP A 109 6.06 26.27 -3.17
C ASP A 109 7.42 26.96 -3.44
N GLN A 110 8.49 26.21 -3.74
CA GLN A 110 9.85 26.73 -3.76
C GLN A 110 10.59 26.42 -5.08
N MET A 111 11.54 27.29 -5.44
CA MET A 111 12.19 27.34 -6.74
C MET A 111 13.29 26.28 -6.88
N ASP A 112 12.94 24.98 -6.88
CA ASP A 112 13.91 24.00 -6.38
C ASP A 112 14.17 22.61 -6.95
N LEU A 113 15.40 22.17 -6.64
CA LEU A 113 16.35 21.39 -7.44
C LEU A 113 16.13 19.87 -7.40
N TRP A 114 15.78 19.28 -6.24
CA TRP A 114 15.51 17.83 -6.13
C TRP A 114 14.88 17.40 -4.80
N LEU A 115 14.32 16.19 -4.83
CA LEU A 115 13.56 15.59 -3.75
C LEU A 115 13.93 14.10 -3.61
N THR A 116 14.25 13.66 -2.39
CA THR A 116 14.63 12.27 -2.11
C THR A 116 13.77 11.71 -0.99
N VAL A 117 13.05 10.61 -1.24
CA VAL A 117 12.41 9.83 -0.16
C VAL A 117 13.32 8.67 0.21
N TYR A 118 13.59 8.52 1.49
CA TYR A 118 14.35 7.39 2.01
C TYR A 118 13.51 6.45 2.87
N GLU A 119 12.30 6.86 3.30
CA GLU A 119 11.44 6.02 4.14
C GLU A 119 9.95 6.23 3.84
N ILE A 120 9.22 5.12 3.64
CA ILE A 120 7.75 5.09 3.73
C ILE A 120 7.41 4.71 5.17
N VAL A 121 6.82 5.65 5.92
CA VAL A 121 6.54 5.48 7.35
C VAL A 121 5.27 4.69 7.58
N SER A 122 4.18 5.04 6.88
CA SER A 122 2.90 4.35 7.06
C SER A 122 1.95 4.57 5.89
N ILE A 123 0.99 3.65 5.78
CA ILE A 123 -0.18 3.78 4.92
C ILE A 123 -1.43 3.41 5.72
N SER A 124 -2.46 4.25 5.68
CA SER A 124 -3.69 4.05 6.44
C SER A 124 -4.95 4.44 5.65
N PRO A 125 -5.91 3.52 5.45
CA PRO A 125 -5.83 2.12 5.82
C PRO A 125 -4.88 1.35 4.88
N GLU A 126 -4.26 0.26 5.36
CA GLU A 126 -3.42 -0.60 4.52
C GLU A 126 -4.25 -1.41 3.49
N ARG A 127 -5.56 -1.57 3.75
CA ARG A 127 -6.52 -2.30 2.91
C ARG A 127 -7.96 -1.84 3.13
N ASP A 128 -8.79 -2.01 2.12
CA ASP A 128 -10.25 -1.84 2.20
C ASP A 128 -10.95 -2.88 1.32
N GLY A 129 -11.82 -3.70 1.92
CA GLY A 129 -12.50 -4.80 1.24
C GLY A 129 -11.54 -5.72 0.48
N SER A 130 -11.69 -5.79 -0.84
CA SER A 130 -10.84 -6.59 -1.73
C SER A 130 -9.60 -5.86 -2.23
N TYR A 131 -9.30 -4.66 -1.73
CA TYR A 131 -8.12 -3.88 -2.13
C TYR A 131 -7.07 -3.86 -1.03
N ARG A 132 -5.81 -4.06 -1.42
CA ARG A 132 -4.63 -3.78 -0.61
C ARG A 132 -3.81 -2.71 -1.30
N TYR A 133 -3.33 -1.74 -0.54
CA TYR A 133 -2.56 -0.63 -1.06
C TYR A 133 -1.08 -0.83 -0.78
N VAL A 134 -0.25 -0.52 -1.77
CA VAL A 134 1.22 -0.57 -1.67
C VAL A 134 1.77 0.72 -2.25
N VAL A 135 2.78 1.29 -1.61
CA VAL A 135 3.43 2.52 -2.10
C VAL A 135 4.74 2.16 -2.79
N LYS A 136 4.94 2.75 -3.96
CA LYS A 136 6.20 2.72 -4.72
C LYS A 136 6.66 4.16 -4.92
N ILE A 137 7.96 4.36 -4.89
CA ILE A 137 8.59 5.63 -5.20
C ILE A 137 9.47 5.38 -6.42
N GLU A 138 9.29 6.16 -7.47
CA GLU A 138 10.18 6.08 -8.62
C GLU A 138 11.46 6.85 -8.33
N GLU A 139 12.59 6.22 -8.64
CA GLU A 139 13.85 6.91 -8.62
C GLU A 139 13.87 7.96 -9.74
N TYR A 140 14.48 9.10 -9.45
CA TYR A 140 14.77 10.10 -10.45
C TYR A 140 15.67 9.47 -11.52
N SER A 141 15.17 9.35 -12.75
CA SER A 141 15.99 8.97 -13.91
C SER A 141 16.38 10.25 -14.64
N ASN A 142 17.66 10.63 -14.51
CA ASN A 142 18.31 11.67 -15.32
C ASN A 142 18.28 11.32 -16.81
#